data_AF-A0A7S0P4G6-F1
#
_entry.id   AF-A0A7S0P4G6-F1
#
_cell.length_a   1.000
_cell.length_b   1.000
_cell.length_c   1.000
_cell.angle_alpha   90.00
_cell.angle_beta   90.00
_cell.angle_gamma   90.00
#
_symmetry.space_group_name_H-M   'P 1'
#
loop_
_entity.id
_entity.type
_entity.pdbx_description
1 polymer ?
#
loop_
_entity_poly.entity_id
_entity_poly.type
_entity_poly.pdbx_seq_one_letter_code
_entity_poly.pdbx_strand_id
1 'polypeptide(L)'
;ARLAYGRKHLRDPWKLHFDGDEKWFYTHSNSGKLKLPSGVDKPKKALQSKRFVGKVMMLIVIGKPDPEYGFDGKVGCWRVTGEHVYKRATTYNGVRYEKGDTRRIDVSMDNDKFHEMLKEKVLPALRRKLPHARTLKLQLDNASPHATGR
;
A
#
# COMPACT_ATOMS: atom_id res chain seq x y z
N ALA A 1 13.73 23.20 -8.96
CA ALA A 1 12.44 22.46 -8.87
C ALA A 1 11.73 22.64 -7.53
N ARG A 2 12.25 22.13 -6.40
CA ARG A 2 11.56 22.15 -5.09
C ARG A 2 11.11 23.55 -4.62
N LEU A 3 12.01 24.53 -4.65
CA LEU A 3 11.69 25.92 -4.27
C LEU A 3 10.60 26.53 -5.15
N ALA A 4 10.63 26.27 -6.46
CA ALA A 4 9.61 26.76 -7.39
C ALA A 4 8.24 26.11 -7.12
N TYR A 5 8.21 24.79 -6.88
CA TYR A 5 6.98 24.09 -6.49
C TYR A 5 6.41 24.64 -5.19
N GLY A 6 7.25 24.80 -4.16
CA GLY A 6 6.85 25.34 -2.87
C GLY A 6 6.31 26.77 -2.98
N ARG A 7 6.98 27.65 -3.72
CA ARG A 7 6.49 29.02 -3.97
C ARG A 7 5.15 29.03 -4.70
N LYS A 8 4.98 28.18 -5.71
CA LYS A 8 3.74 28.09 -6.49
C LYS A 8 2.54 27.64 -5.65
N HIS A 9 2.73 26.72 -4.71
CA HIS A 9 1.63 26.11 -3.94
C HIS A 9 1.55 26.61 -2.49
N LEU A 10 2.26 27.70 -2.16
CA LEU A 10 2.35 28.22 -0.78
C LEU A 10 0.98 28.55 -0.16
N ARG A 11 0.01 28.96 -1.00
CA ARG A 11 -1.36 29.32 -0.59
C ARG A 11 -2.41 28.34 -1.10
N ASP A 12 -2.01 27.16 -1.58
CA ASP A 12 -2.98 26.16 -2.04
C ASP A 12 -3.82 25.68 -0.84
N PRO A 13 -5.16 25.68 -0.93
CA PRO A 13 -6.00 25.17 0.15
C PRO A 13 -5.95 23.64 0.28
N TRP A 14 -5.33 22.93 -0.68
CA TRP A 14 -5.22 21.47 -0.77
C TRP A 14 -6.58 20.76 -0.77
N LYS A 15 -7.62 21.45 -1.23
CA LYS A 15 -8.94 20.86 -1.46
C LYS A 15 -8.91 20.02 -2.74
N LEU A 16 -9.57 18.85 -2.72
CA LEU A 16 -9.60 17.89 -3.83
C LEU A 16 -8.20 17.49 -4.35
N HIS A 17 -7.21 17.56 -3.46
CA HIS A 17 -5.85 17.09 -3.67
C HIS A 17 -5.64 15.85 -2.81
N PHE A 18 -5.21 14.76 -3.44
CA PHE A 18 -4.93 13.49 -2.82
C PHE A 18 -3.49 13.08 -3.05
N ASP A 19 -2.85 12.55 -2.01
CA ASP A 19 -1.51 11.99 -2.07
C ASP A 19 -1.62 10.46 -2.08
N GLY A 20 -0.98 9.85 -3.07
CA GLY A 20 -0.81 8.40 -3.17
C GLY A 20 0.66 8.00 -2.98
N ASP A 21 0.90 6.90 -2.27
CA ASP A 21 2.24 6.34 -2.07
C ASP A 21 2.20 4.82 -1.88
N GLU A 22 3.27 4.15 -2.27
CA GLU A 22 3.51 2.74 -1.98
C GLU A 22 4.45 2.56 -0.77
N LYS A 23 4.08 1.67 0.14
CA LYS A 23 4.94 1.35 1.29
C LYS A 23 5.04 -0.13 1.57
N TRP A 24 6.26 -0.60 1.79
CA TRP A 24 6.53 -1.91 2.40
C TRP A 24 6.38 -1.85 3.92
N PHE A 25 5.51 -2.71 4.46
CA PHE A 25 5.36 -2.97 5.88
C PHE A 25 5.97 -4.32 6.23
N TYR A 26 6.88 -4.35 7.19
CA TYR A 26 7.46 -5.59 7.69
C TYR A 26 6.52 -6.21 8.73
N THR A 27 6.22 -7.50 8.59
CA THR A 27 5.35 -8.23 9.55
C THR A 27 6.03 -8.49 10.89
N HIS A 28 7.36 -8.43 10.92
CA HIS A 28 8.16 -8.56 12.12
C HIS A 28 9.23 -7.47 12.17
N SER A 29 9.37 -6.83 13.33
CA SER A 29 10.49 -5.95 13.62
C SER A 29 11.58 -6.72 14.37
N ASN A 30 12.83 -6.53 13.97
CA ASN A 30 14.00 -7.05 14.70
C ASN A 30 14.29 -6.25 15.98
N SER A 31 13.68 -5.08 16.12
CA SER A 31 13.81 -4.15 17.24
C SER A 31 12.43 -3.78 17.75
N GLY A 32 12.22 -3.89 19.06
CA GLY A 32 10.97 -3.53 19.70
C GLY A 32 10.94 -3.92 21.18
N LYS A 33 10.22 -3.13 21.98
CA LYS A 33 9.94 -3.47 23.38
C LYS A 33 8.64 -4.29 23.42
N LEU A 34 8.71 -5.49 23.98
CA LEU A 34 7.52 -6.29 24.27
C LEU A 34 7.18 -6.06 25.74
N LYS A 35 6.01 -5.51 26.03
CA LYS A 35 5.50 -5.43 27.41
C LYS A 35 5.00 -6.81 27.80
N LEU A 36 5.50 -7.34 28.91
CA LEU A 36 5.12 -8.64 29.45
C LEU A 36 4.59 -8.43 30.87
N PRO A 37 3.57 -9.19 31.30
CA PRO A 37 3.20 -9.26 32.71
C PRO A 37 4.38 -9.75 33.57
N SER A 38 4.36 -9.40 34.86
CA SER A 38 5.37 -9.88 35.80
C SER A 38 5.37 -11.42 35.86
N GLY A 39 6.55 -12.03 35.86
CA GLY A 39 6.72 -13.48 35.91
C GLY A 39 6.53 -14.22 34.58
N VAL A 40 6.24 -13.52 33.47
CA VAL A 40 6.13 -14.13 32.14
C VAL A 40 7.45 -14.06 31.40
N ASP A 41 7.97 -15.23 31.01
CA ASP A 41 9.17 -15.31 30.19
C ASP A 41 8.98 -14.68 28.81
N LYS A 42 10.02 -14.00 28.34
CA LYS A 42 9.99 -13.40 27.02
C LYS A 42 9.96 -14.50 25.95
N PRO A 43 9.00 -14.47 25.01
CA PRO A 43 9.00 -15.43 23.91
C PRO A 43 10.27 -15.29 23.08
N LYS A 44 10.91 -16.44 22.79
CA LYS A 44 12.06 -16.51 21.89
C LYS A 44 11.60 -16.14 20.49
N LYS A 45 11.97 -14.94 20.03
CA LYS A 45 11.78 -14.51 18.65
C LYS A 45 13.03 -14.85 17.86
N ALA A 46 13.04 -16.01 17.20
CA ALA A 46 14.08 -16.35 16.24
C ALA A 46 13.57 -16.03 14.83
N LEU A 47 14.26 -15.12 14.14
CA LEU A 47 14.10 -14.93 12.72
C LEU A 47 15.31 -15.57 12.04
N GLN A 48 15.10 -16.59 11.23
CA GLN A 48 16.18 -17.35 10.60
C GLN A 48 17.08 -16.46 9.71
N SER A 49 16.52 -15.44 9.05
CA SER A 49 17.30 -14.45 8.30
C SER A 49 16.50 -13.18 8.00
N LYS A 50 17.18 -12.03 8.02
CA LYS A 50 16.60 -10.72 7.63
C LYS A 50 16.09 -10.71 6.18
N ARG A 51 16.59 -11.62 5.32
CA ARG A 51 16.18 -11.73 3.92
C ARG A 51 14.76 -12.27 3.74
N PHE A 52 14.23 -12.97 4.74
CA PHE A 52 12.91 -13.62 4.68
C PHE A 52 11.91 -13.01 5.67
N VAL A 53 12.15 -11.79 6.16
CA VAL A 53 11.10 -11.08 6.91
C VAL A 53 9.92 -10.88 5.96
N GLY A 54 8.76 -11.40 6.35
CA GLY A 54 7.52 -11.14 5.62
C GLY A 54 7.33 -9.64 5.45
N LYS A 55 7.14 -9.21 4.21
CA LYS A 55 6.87 -7.81 3.87
C LYS A 55 5.62 -7.73 3.03
N VAL A 56 4.79 -6.75 3.34
CA VAL A 56 3.51 -6.50 2.71
C VAL A 56 3.58 -5.14 2.05
N MET A 57 3.40 -5.08 0.73
CA MET A 57 3.34 -3.80 0.02
C MET A 57 1.91 -3.28 0.05
N MET A 58 1.76 -2.00 0.36
CA MET A 58 0.46 -1.34 0.41
C MET A 58 0.49 -0.10 -0.48
N LEU A 59 -0.56 0.10 -1.26
CA LEU A 59 -0.89 1.37 -1.91
C LEU A 59 -1.87 2.12 -1.01
N ILE A 60 -1.51 3.34 -0.64
CA ILE A 60 -2.31 4.17 0.27
C ILE A 60 -2.63 5.47 -0.44
N VAL A 61 -3.89 5.90 -0.37
CA VAL A 61 -4.32 7.20 -0.88
C VAL A 61 -5.08 7.95 0.22
N ILE A 62 -4.66 9.17 0.46
CA ILE A 62 -5.23 10.07 1.47
C ILE A 62 -5.41 11.46 0.87
N GLY A 63 -6.19 12.31 1.52
CA GLY A 63 -6.34 13.70 1.17
C GLY A 63 -6.69 14.53 2.40
N LYS A 64 -6.85 15.83 2.21
CA LYS A 64 -7.31 16.71 3.28
C LYS A 64 -8.74 16.33 3.69
N PRO A 65 -9.02 16.11 5.00
CA PRO A 65 -10.39 15.93 5.47
C PRO A 65 -11.28 17.10 5.07
N ASP A 66 -12.52 16.81 4.69
CA ASP A 66 -13.51 17.81 4.32
C ASP A 66 -14.82 17.54 5.06
N PRO A 67 -14.99 18.11 6.28
CA PRO A 67 -16.19 17.90 7.09
C PRO A 67 -17.48 18.37 6.42
N GLU A 68 -17.41 19.36 5.53
CA GLU A 68 -18.56 19.90 4.79
C GLU A 68 -19.23 18.79 3.96
N TYR A 69 -18.41 17.89 3.40
CA TYR A 69 -18.87 16.75 2.61
C TYR A 69 -18.72 15.41 3.33
N GLY A 70 -18.47 15.42 4.65
CA GLY A 70 -18.30 14.20 5.46
C GLY A 70 -17.09 13.35 5.06
N PHE A 71 -16.05 13.94 4.46
CA PHE A 71 -14.84 13.22 4.06
C PHE A 71 -13.79 13.20 5.18
N ASP A 72 -13.34 12.00 5.55
CA ASP A 72 -12.45 11.74 6.69
C ASP A 72 -10.94 11.84 6.36
N GLY A 73 -10.60 12.23 5.13
CA GLY A 73 -9.22 12.30 4.66
C GLY A 73 -8.65 10.97 4.17
N LYS A 74 -9.39 9.86 4.29
CA LYS A 74 -8.90 8.52 3.91
C LYS A 74 -9.61 8.07 2.66
N VAL A 75 -8.88 7.76 1.59
CA VAL A 75 -9.48 7.20 0.38
C VAL A 75 -9.45 5.68 0.44
N GLY A 76 -8.27 5.11 0.70
CA GLY A 76 -8.12 3.68 0.84
C GLY A 76 -6.68 3.25 1.14
N CYS A 77 -6.57 1.98 1.49
CA CYS A 77 -5.33 1.31 1.82
C CYS A 77 -5.46 -0.13 1.28
N TRP A 78 -4.71 -0.45 0.24
CA TRP A 78 -4.85 -1.70 -0.49
C TRP A 78 -3.54 -2.47 -0.51
N ARG A 79 -3.63 -3.77 -0.20
CA ARG A 79 -2.50 -4.68 -0.33
C ARG A 79 -2.20 -4.94 -1.80
N VAL A 80 -0.94 -4.78 -2.20
CA VAL A 80 -0.46 -5.09 -3.54
C VAL A 80 -0.20 -6.59 -3.60
N THR A 81 -1.12 -7.31 -4.24
CA THR A 81 -1.07 -8.77 -4.34
C THR A 81 -1.09 -9.23 -5.78
N GLY A 82 -0.44 -10.37 -6.03
CA GLY A 82 -0.50 -11.10 -7.29
C GLY A 82 -0.91 -12.55 -7.05
N GLU A 83 -1.25 -13.24 -8.14
CA GLU A 83 -1.51 -14.67 -8.13
C GLU A 83 -0.20 -15.46 -8.26
N HIS A 84 -0.04 -16.47 -7.43
CA HIS A 84 1.04 -17.44 -7.53
C HIS A 84 0.46 -18.81 -7.85
N VAL A 85 0.87 -19.37 -8.99
CA VAL A 85 0.49 -20.72 -9.42
C VAL A 85 1.60 -21.69 -9.06
N TYR A 86 1.27 -22.75 -8.33
CA TYR A 86 2.24 -23.78 -7.96
C TYR A 86 2.59 -24.65 -9.18
N LYS A 87 3.88 -24.73 -9.51
CA LYS A 87 4.39 -25.51 -10.65
C LYS A 87 4.52 -27.02 -10.35
N ARG A 88 4.45 -27.40 -9.08
CA ARG A 88 4.55 -28.78 -8.58
C ARG A 88 3.83 -28.89 -7.24
N ALA A 89 3.48 -30.12 -6.86
CA ALA A 89 2.94 -30.39 -5.53
C ALA A 89 3.92 -29.95 -4.44
N THR A 90 3.45 -29.22 -3.43
CA THR A 90 4.27 -28.72 -2.33
C THR A 90 3.42 -28.48 -1.09
N THR A 91 4.04 -28.56 0.08
CA THR A 91 3.42 -28.11 1.33
C THR A 91 3.94 -26.73 1.68
N TYR A 92 3.04 -25.80 1.99
CA TYR A 92 3.38 -24.46 2.47
C TYR A 92 2.48 -24.09 3.65
N ASN A 93 3.10 -23.62 4.75
CA ASN A 93 2.40 -23.32 6.01
C ASN A 93 1.46 -24.44 6.49
N GLY A 94 1.87 -25.70 6.32
CA GLY A 94 1.09 -26.88 6.72
C GLY A 94 -0.06 -27.24 5.78
N VAL A 95 -0.29 -26.47 4.71
CA VAL A 95 -1.30 -26.76 3.69
C VAL A 95 -0.61 -27.39 2.48
N ARG A 96 -1.15 -28.53 2.02
CA ARG A 96 -0.69 -29.19 0.79
C ARG A 96 -1.36 -28.53 -0.41
N TYR A 97 -0.56 -28.20 -1.40
CA TYR A 97 -0.99 -27.65 -2.69
C TYR A 97 -0.54 -28.60 -3.79
N GLU A 98 -1.41 -28.86 -4.75
CA GLU A 98 -1.12 -29.63 -5.94
C GLU A 98 -0.63 -28.70 -7.07
N LYS A 99 -0.13 -29.31 -8.16
CA LYS A 99 0.27 -28.54 -9.36
C LYS A 99 -0.96 -27.84 -9.95
N GLY A 100 -0.85 -26.53 -10.17
CA GLY A 100 -1.94 -25.71 -10.71
C GLY A 100 -2.75 -24.98 -9.65
N ASP A 101 -2.62 -25.34 -8.37
CA ASP A 101 -3.25 -24.58 -7.29
C ASP A 101 -2.71 -23.15 -7.26
N THR A 102 -3.56 -22.21 -6.82
CA THR A 102 -3.19 -20.80 -6.76
C THR A 102 -3.31 -20.24 -5.36
N ARG A 103 -2.47 -19.24 -5.07
CA ARG A 103 -2.56 -18.43 -3.84
C ARG A 103 -2.24 -16.98 -4.14
N ARG A 104 -2.74 -16.07 -3.31
CA ARG A 104 -2.30 -14.66 -3.34
C ARG A 104 -0.98 -14.50 -2.60
N ILE A 105 -0.06 -13.78 -3.22
CA ILE A 105 1.24 -13.40 -2.63
C ILE A 105 1.41 -11.88 -2.68
N ASP A 106 2.24 -11.35 -1.79
CA ASP A 106 2.75 -9.99 -1.91
C ASP A 106 3.66 -9.90 -3.13
N VAL A 107 3.44 -8.89 -3.96
CA VAL A 107 4.27 -8.61 -5.14
C VAL A 107 4.80 -7.18 -5.06
N SER A 108 5.83 -6.89 -5.85
CA SER A 108 6.29 -5.51 -6.01
C SER A 108 5.35 -4.77 -6.96
N MET A 109 5.27 -3.44 -6.81
CA MET A 109 4.51 -2.59 -7.72
C MET A 109 5.33 -2.32 -8.97
N ASP A 110 4.93 -2.93 -10.09
CA ASP A 110 5.37 -2.54 -11.43
C ASP A 110 4.32 -1.61 -12.08
N ASN A 111 4.62 -1.13 -13.28
CA ASN A 111 3.74 -0.19 -14.00
C ASN A 111 2.35 -0.80 -14.27
N ASP A 112 2.27 -2.05 -14.73
CA ASP A 112 1.01 -2.73 -15.03
C ASP A 112 0.16 -2.91 -13.78
N LYS A 113 0.75 -3.40 -12.68
CA LYS A 113 0.04 -3.55 -11.40
C LYS A 113 -0.40 -2.20 -10.85
N PHE A 114 0.41 -1.15 -11.01
CA PHE A 114 0.03 0.20 -10.60
C PHE A 114 -1.20 0.70 -11.37
N HIS A 115 -1.21 0.57 -12.70
CA HIS A 115 -2.36 0.95 -13.53
C HIS A 115 -3.61 0.11 -13.21
N GLU A 116 -3.46 -1.19 -12.99
CA GLU A 116 -4.54 -2.07 -12.53
C GLU A 116 -5.12 -1.57 -11.20
N MET A 117 -4.27 -1.27 -10.21
CA MET A 117 -4.74 -0.81 -8.90
C MET A 117 -5.37 0.58 -8.96
N LEU A 118 -4.86 1.49 -9.79
CA LEU A 118 -5.51 2.77 -10.01
C LEU A 118 -6.93 2.60 -10.55
N LYS A 119 -7.09 1.79 -11.60
CA LYS A 119 -8.36 1.56 -12.28
C LYS A 119 -9.36 0.81 -11.41
N GLU A 120 -8.93 -0.26 -10.76
CA GLU A 120 -9.82 -1.20 -10.06
C GLU A 120 -10.05 -0.82 -8.59
N LYS A 121 -9.19 0.02 -7.99
CA LYS A 121 -9.23 0.36 -6.56
C LYS A 121 -9.31 1.86 -6.30
N VAL A 122 -8.31 2.63 -6.76
CA VAL A 122 -8.16 4.04 -6.37
C VAL A 122 -9.27 4.91 -6.95
N LEU A 123 -9.43 4.91 -8.27
CA LEU A 123 -10.41 5.78 -8.95
C LEU A 123 -11.86 5.48 -8.53
N PRO A 124 -12.29 4.20 -8.41
CA PRO A 124 -13.62 3.88 -7.89
C PRO A 124 -13.83 4.35 -6.45
N ALA A 125 -12.80 4.25 -5.59
CA ALA A 125 -12.88 4.70 -4.21
C ALA A 125 -13.00 6.23 -4.10
N LEU A 126 -12.21 6.97 -4.88
CA LEU A 126 -12.32 8.42 -4.98
C LEU A 126 -13.72 8.84 -5.44
N ARG A 127 -14.24 8.23 -6.51
CA ARG A 127 -15.56 8.55 -7.05
C ARG A 127 -16.69 8.30 -6.04
N ARG A 128 -16.59 7.23 -5.24
CA ARG A 128 -17.56 6.91 -4.20
C ARG A 128 -17.48 7.87 -3.00
N LYS A 129 -16.27 8.23 -2.57
CA LYS A 129 -16.07 9.09 -1.39
C LYS A 129 -16.28 10.58 -1.69
N LEU A 130 -16.16 10.99 -2.96
CA LEU A 130 -16.24 12.39 -3.38
C LEU A 130 -17.21 12.52 -4.57
N PRO A 131 -18.49 12.15 -4.41
CA PRO A 131 -19.44 12.15 -5.52
C PRO A 131 -19.73 13.56 -6.06
N HIS A 132 -19.48 14.60 -5.25
CA HIS A 132 -19.62 16.01 -5.62
C HIS A 132 -18.43 16.53 -6.45
N ALA A 133 -17.28 15.86 -6.42
CA ALA A 133 -16.07 16.34 -7.07
C ALA A 133 -16.06 15.94 -8.55
N ARG A 134 -16.13 16.93 -9.45
CA ARG A 134 -16.01 16.72 -10.90
C ARG A 134 -14.56 16.45 -11.34
N THR A 135 -13.62 17.11 -10.69
CA THR A 135 -12.18 17.03 -10.99
C THR A 135 -11.40 17.03 -9.68
N LEU A 136 -10.34 16.23 -9.61
CA LEU A 136 -9.43 16.16 -8.47
C LEU A 136 -7.99 15.99 -8.96
N LYS A 137 -7.02 16.20 -8.07
CA LYS A 137 -5.60 15.95 -8.31
C LYS A 137 -5.16 14.75 -7.47
N LEU A 138 -4.50 13.79 -8.12
CA LEU A 138 -3.77 12.72 -7.44
C LEU A 138 -2.28 12.98 -7.64
N GLN A 139 -1.59 13.30 -6.55
CA GLN A 139 -0.14 13.44 -6.51
C GLN A 139 0.47 12.09 -6.16
N LEU A 140 1.51 11.73 -6.90
CA LEU A 140 2.34 10.54 -6.72
C LEU A 140 3.80 11.00 -6.72
N ASP A 141 4.71 10.13 -6.29
CA ASP A 141 6.13 10.38 -6.48
C ASP A 141 6.53 10.18 -7.96
N ASN A 142 7.79 10.43 -8.27
CA ASN A 142 8.32 10.28 -9.64
C ASN A 142 8.96 8.89 -9.85
N ALA A 143 8.49 7.85 -9.15
CA ALA A 143 8.98 6.50 -9.36
C ALA A 143 8.66 6.03 -10.79
N SER A 144 9.57 5.25 -11.37
CA SER A 144 9.44 4.75 -12.75
C SER A 144 8.12 4.05 -13.06
N PRO A 145 7.50 3.26 -12.15
CA PRO A 145 6.19 2.66 -12.38
C PRO A 145 5.06 3.67 -12.59
N HIS A 146 5.19 4.92 -12.11
CA HIS A 146 4.17 5.97 -12.25
C HIS A 146 4.32 6.77 -13.53
N ALA A 147 5.50 6.71 -14.14
CA ALA A 147 5.73 7.32 -15.43
C ALA A 147 4.90 6.57 -16.47
N THR A 148 3.96 7.27 -17.10
CA THR A 148 3.33 6.80 -18.32
C THR A 148 4.45 6.65 -19.36
N GLY A 149 4.53 5.49 -20.02
CA GLY A 149 5.61 5.15 -20.94
C GLY A 149 6.01 6.31 -21.86
N ARG A 150 7.31 6.43 -22.12
CA ARG A 150 7.82 7.23 -23.24
C ARG A 150 7.21 6.79 -24.56
#